data_AF-A0A2M8Q142-F1
#
_entry.id   AF-A0A2M8Q142-F1
#
_cell.length_a   1.000
_cell.length_b   1.000
_cell.length_c   1.000
_cell.angle_alpha   90.00
_cell.angle_beta   90.00
_cell.angle_gamma   90.00
#
_symmetry.space_group_name_H-M   'P 1'
#
loop_
_entity.id
_entity.type
_entity.pdbx_description
1 polymer ?
#
loop_
_entity_poly.entity_id
_entity_poly.type
_entity_poly.pdbx_seq_one_letter_code
_entity_poly.pdbx_strand_id
1 'polypeptide(L)'
;MVLLNTSYDKTGGNMQRPDFEGALKEIVALLDAANQERLVRRITEEQIQIIAVTYQVNPYTEFAETLAEFYSDYLKQCLNDKVISEAEAEDLAHLKIVLGLNDRIVEQIHEQVVQSIYNESVAEAIADGRLDAEEREFLEKLQRDLRLSNEIAQRIYEHHAGKYLQLFFESAVQDERLSPEEEQELNAITRSLGVDLNIDQNTYSVLNKYRLYWIIENGRLPELHNVPLELAAGERCYLSVEVDWYERERQALVERIGNIRFFKANYQPLQGVEEQPILDEWQAIDRGVAYLTNRRVALRGSTTSEDIDLQRILDVRPYQQGLEIICRTGPSPYLAFEHGVDIFLVLLGRAIRDLS
;
A
#
# COMPACT_ATOMS: atom_id res chain seq x y z
N MET A 1 9.66 42.40 32.74
CA MET A 1 10.65 43.42 33.16
C MET A 1 11.91 43.11 32.40
N VAL A 2 12.42 43.93 31.48
CA VAL A 2 12.60 45.38 31.55
C VAL A 2 12.38 45.97 30.16
N LEU A 3 11.51 46.98 30.10
CA LEU A 3 11.37 47.92 29.00
C LEU A 3 12.58 48.87 29.03
N LEU A 4 13.31 49.01 27.92
CA LEU A 4 14.13 50.20 27.69
C LEU A 4 13.78 50.79 26.33
N ASN A 5 12.92 51.80 26.44
CA ASN A 5 12.74 52.88 25.49
C ASN A 5 14.09 53.55 25.22
N THR A 6 14.51 53.59 23.96
CA THR A 6 15.44 54.60 23.47
C THR A 6 14.80 55.30 22.30
N SER A 7 14.56 56.60 22.50
CA SER A 7 13.94 57.55 21.60
C SER A 7 14.56 57.53 20.20
N TYR A 8 13.71 57.33 19.19
CA TYR A 8 14.06 57.67 17.82
C TYR A 8 13.98 59.18 17.64
N ASP A 9 15.15 59.80 17.60
CA ASP A 9 15.35 61.18 17.20
C ASP A 9 15.18 61.27 15.67
N LYS A 10 14.28 62.16 15.23
CA LYS A 10 14.00 62.40 13.81
C LYS A 10 15.06 63.36 13.28
N THR A 11 16.10 62.84 12.62
CA THR A 11 16.91 63.63 11.69
C THR A 11 17.05 62.89 10.37
N GLY A 12 16.85 63.66 9.29
CA GLY A 12 16.68 63.15 7.94
C GLY A 12 17.94 62.50 7.37
N GLY A 13 17.73 61.34 6.78
CA GLY A 13 18.57 60.73 5.77
C GLY A 13 17.65 59.85 4.94
N ASN A 14 17.60 60.08 3.63
CA ASN A 14 16.81 59.29 2.70
C ASN A 14 17.44 57.88 2.62
N MET A 15 17.18 57.03 3.60
CA MET A 15 17.55 55.61 3.57
C MET A 15 16.56 54.92 2.66
N GLN A 16 16.94 54.78 1.39
CA GLN A 16 16.31 53.86 0.46
C GLN A 16 16.20 52.52 1.19
N ARG A 17 14.98 52.06 1.46
CA ARG A 17 14.79 50.74 2.07
C ARG A 17 15.40 49.71 1.11
N PRO A 18 16.17 48.73 1.61
CA PRO A 18 16.67 47.65 0.76
C PRO A 18 15.48 46.99 0.05
N ASP A 19 15.54 46.95 -1.27
CA ASP A 19 14.50 46.36 -2.12
C ASP A 19 14.90 44.90 -2.42
N PHE A 20 14.51 44.03 -1.50
CA PHE A 20 14.81 42.60 -1.55
C PHE A 20 14.12 41.90 -2.73
N GLU A 21 12.89 42.28 -3.08
CA GLU A 21 12.16 41.67 -4.21
C GLU A 21 12.78 42.05 -5.56
N GLY A 22 13.22 43.30 -5.72
CA GLY A 22 13.91 43.77 -6.92
C GLY A 22 15.25 43.06 -7.14
N ALA A 23 16.06 42.96 -6.07
CA ALA A 23 17.34 42.26 -6.13
C ALA A 23 17.18 40.77 -6.46
N LEU A 24 16.21 40.08 -5.83
CA LEU A 24 15.95 38.67 -6.10
C LEU A 24 15.50 38.44 -7.55
N LYS A 25 14.60 39.27 -8.09
CA LYS A 25 14.17 39.18 -9.49
C LYS A 25 15.32 39.35 -10.48
N GLU A 26 16.21 40.31 -10.24
CA GLU A 26 17.32 40.58 -11.14
C GLU A 26 18.41 39.49 -11.06
N ILE A 27 18.68 38.96 -9.87
CA ILE A 27 19.57 37.81 -9.69
C ILE A 27 19.00 36.57 -10.38
N VAL A 28 17.73 36.24 -10.15
CA VAL A 28 17.07 35.08 -10.79
C VAL A 28 17.06 35.24 -12.31
N ALA A 29 16.74 36.42 -12.84
CA ALA A 29 16.76 36.66 -14.29
C ALA A 29 18.16 36.49 -14.90
N LEU A 30 19.20 36.93 -14.19
CA LEU A 30 20.59 36.76 -14.64
C LEU A 30 21.00 35.29 -14.63
N LEU A 31 20.66 34.57 -13.57
CA LEU A 31 20.93 33.14 -13.41
C LEU A 31 20.17 32.32 -14.47
N ASP A 32 18.89 32.60 -14.70
CA ASP A 32 18.05 31.93 -15.70
C ASP A 32 18.55 32.17 -17.13
N ALA A 33 18.93 33.40 -17.47
CA ALA A 33 19.46 33.74 -18.79
C ALA A 33 20.78 33.00 -19.06
N ALA A 34 21.67 32.97 -18.06
CA ALA A 34 22.95 32.25 -18.17
C ALA A 34 22.77 30.73 -18.25
N ASN A 35 21.77 30.18 -17.55
CA ASN A 35 21.43 28.76 -17.62
C ASN A 35 20.85 28.38 -19.00
N GLN A 36 19.92 29.18 -19.53
CA GLN A 36 19.32 28.97 -20.86
C GLN A 36 20.35 29.00 -21.99
N GLU A 37 21.36 29.87 -21.89
CA GLU A 37 22.45 29.93 -22.87
C GLU A 37 23.52 28.83 -22.67
N ARG A 38 23.44 28.04 -21.59
CA ARG A 38 24.52 27.12 -21.12
C ARG A 38 25.88 27.82 -20.98
N LEU A 39 25.84 29.10 -20.61
CA LEU A 39 27.03 29.94 -20.47
C LEU A 39 27.17 30.42 -19.02
N VAL A 40 26.98 29.52 -18.05
CA VAL A 40 27.15 29.80 -16.61
C VAL A 40 28.56 30.31 -16.26
N ARG A 41 29.57 30.05 -17.10
CA ARG A 41 30.91 30.66 -17.01
C ARG A 41 30.95 32.17 -17.25
N ARG A 42 29.90 32.76 -17.84
CA ARG A 42 29.81 34.22 -18.06
C ARG A 42 29.40 35.00 -16.82
N ILE A 43 28.84 34.32 -15.83
CA ILE A 43 28.39 34.95 -14.59
C ILE A 43 29.63 35.26 -13.75
N THR A 44 29.88 36.53 -13.46
CA THR A 44 31.00 36.90 -12.58
C THR A 44 30.49 37.30 -11.21
N GLU A 45 31.32 37.09 -10.19
CA GLU A 45 31.04 37.56 -8.83
C GLU A 45 30.80 39.09 -8.82
N GLU A 46 31.47 39.81 -9.72
CA GLU A 46 31.30 41.26 -9.91
C GLU A 46 29.86 41.64 -10.30
N GLN A 47 29.19 40.85 -11.15
CA GLN A 47 27.80 41.14 -11.54
C GLN A 47 26.84 40.98 -10.36
N ILE A 48 27.04 39.93 -9.54
CA ILE A 48 26.25 39.69 -8.33
C ILE A 48 26.52 40.77 -7.29
N GLN A 49 27.78 41.21 -7.15
CA GLN A 49 28.16 42.31 -6.26
C GLN A 49 27.61 43.66 -6.72
N ILE A 50 27.53 43.95 -8.02
CA ILE A 50 26.90 45.18 -8.54
C ILE A 50 25.41 45.23 -8.17
N ILE A 51 24.70 44.11 -8.28
CA ILE A 51 23.29 44.01 -7.87
C ILE A 51 23.19 44.15 -6.34
N ALA A 52 24.08 43.50 -5.58
CA ALA A 52 24.14 43.62 -4.12
C ALA A 52 24.32 45.08 -3.65
N VAL A 53 25.20 45.84 -4.29
CA VAL A 53 25.46 47.26 -3.97
C VAL A 53 24.30 48.15 -4.39
N THR A 54 23.71 47.90 -5.57
CA THR A 54 22.56 48.67 -6.09
C THR A 54 21.35 48.59 -5.16
N TYR A 55 21.11 47.40 -4.61
CA TYR A 55 19.94 47.11 -3.78
C TYR A 55 20.22 47.13 -2.26
N GLN A 56 21.48 47.35 -1.86
CA GLN A 56 21.94 47.34 -0.46
C GLN A 56 21.61 46.05 0.30
N VAL A 57 21.65 44.91 -0.38
CA VAL A 57 21.37 43.58 0.17
C VAL A 57 22.61 42.70 0.10
N ASN A 58 22.75 41.76 1.03
CA ASN A 58 23.76 40.71 0.93
C ASN A 58 23.13 39.44 0.35
N PRO A 59 23.30 39.17 -0.95
CA PRO A 59 22.62 38.06 -1.61
C PRO A 59 23.04 36.69 -1.05
N TYR A 60 24.26 36.56 -0.53
CA TYR A 60 24.78 35.30 0.00
C TYR A 60 24.18 34.91 1.36
N THR A 61 23.61 35.85 2.10
CA THR A 61 22.94 35.58 3.38
C THR A 61 21.42 35.62 3.27
N GLU A 62 20.90 36.57 2.50
CA GLU A 62 19.45 36.81 2.37
C GLU A 62 18.78 35.88 1.35
N PHE A 63 19.53 35.42 0.34
CA PHE A 63 19.01 34.56 -0.74
C PHE A 63 19.74 33.23 -0.85
N ALA A 64 20.37 32.77 0.24
CA ALA A 64 21.13 31.52 0.28
C ALA A 64 20.30 30.31 -0.19
N GLU A 65 19.01 30.25 0.17
CA GLU A 65 18.09 29.19 -0.26
C GLU A 65 17.86 29.20 -1.77
N THR A 66 17.59 30.38 -2.36
CA THR A 66 17.36 30.52 -3.81
C THR A 66 18.62 30.22 -4.63
N LEU A 67 19.79 30.62 -4.14
CA LEU A 67 21.07 30.30 -4.80
C LEU A 67 21.37 28.80 -4.72
N ALA A 68 21.02 28.16 -3.59
CA ALA A 68 21.12 26.71 -3.43
C ALA A 68 20.14 25.96 -4.34
N GLU A 69 18.91 26.45 -4.50
CA GLU A 69 17.92 25.90 -5.43
C GLU A 69 18.41 25.98 -6.88
N PHE A 70 18.96 27.13 -7.30
CA PHE A 70 19.53 27.27 -8.64
C PHE A 70 20.70 26.29 -8.88
N TYR A 71 21.59 26.14 -7.89
CA TYR A 71 22.66 25.14 -7.97
C TYR A 71 22.12 23.71 -8.08
N SER A 72 21.08 23.38 -7.29
CA SER A 72 20.39 22.08 -7.33
C SER A 72 19.76 21.82 -8.70
N ASP A 73 19.07 22.79 -9.28
CA ASP A 73 18.42 22.65 -10.57
C ASP A 73 19.42 22.55 -11.72
N TYR A 74 20.53 23.30 -11.66
CA TYR A 74 21.62 23.15 -12.62
C TYR A 74 22.27 21.76 -12.51
N LEU A 75 22.51 21.27 -11.28
CA LEU A 75 23.05 19.94 -11.06
C LEU A 75 22.13 18.83 -11.60
N LYS A 76 20.81 18.96 -11.43
CA LYS A 76 19.83 18.04 -12.04
C LYS A 76 19.91 18.05 -13.56
N GLN A 77 20.10 19.22 -14.18
CA GLN A 77 20.22 19.33 -15.63
C GLN A 77 21.51 18.70 -16.16
N CYS A 78 22.64 18.90 -15.47
CA CYS A 78 23.89 18.22 -15.80
C CYS A 78 23.74 16.70 -15.67
N LEU A 79 23.06 16.22 -14.63
CA LEU A 79 22.85 14.79 -14.41
C LEU A 79 21.71 14.17 -15.24
N ASN A 80 21.13 14.91 -16.19
CA ASN A 80 20.04 14.39 -17.04
C ASN A 80 20.52 13.29 -18.00
N ASP A 81 21.77 13.36 -18.46
CA ASP A 81 22.41 12.27 -19.22
C ASP A 81 23.04 11.20 -18.30
N LYS A 82 22.83 11.34 -16.99
CA LYS A 82 23.31 10.47 -15.91
C LYS A 82 24.84 10.43 -15.78
N VAL A 83 25.57 11.38 -16.37
CA VAL A 83 27.04 11.47 -16.31
C VAL A 83 27.47 12.92 -16.09
N ILE A 84 28.37 13.18 -15.16
CA ILE A 84 28.98 14.52 -15.04
C ILE A 84 30.23 14.56 -15.93
N SER A 85 30.18 15.33 -17.01
CA SER A 85 31.36 15.59 -17.84
C SER A 85 32.36 16.52 -17.11
N GLU A 86 33.62 16.50 -17.54
CA GLU A 86 34.67 17.38 -16.98
C GLU A 86 34.30 18.87 -17.13
N ALA A 87 33.63 19.23 -18.23
CA ALA A 87 33.15 20.60 -18.47
C ALA A 87 32.04 21.01 -17.49
N GLU A 88 31.12 20.11 -17.15
CA GLU A 88 30.04 20.37 -16.19
C GLU A 88 30.57 20.40 -14.75
N ALA A 89 31.56 19.58 -14.43
CA ALA A 89 32.24 19.65 -13.14
C ALA A 89 32.94 21.02 -12.95
N GLU A 90 33.56 21.55 -14.01
CA GLU A 90 34.12 22.91 -14.01
C GLU A 90 33.03 23.99 -13.87
N ASP A 91 31.89 23.83 -14.55
CA ASP A 91 30.76 24.77 -14.47
C ASP A 91 30.15 24.80 -13.07
N LEU A 92 29.99 23.63 -12.44
CA LEU A 92 29.53 23.50 -11.05
C LEU A 92 30.55 24.10 -10.07
N ALA A 93 31.85 23.92 -10.30
CA ALA A 93 32.89 24.53 -9.47
C ALA A 93 32.88 26.07 -9.59
N HIS A 94 32.66 26.58 -10.79
CA HIS A 94 32.51 28.01 -11.04
C HIS A 94 31.26 28.57 -10.36
N LEU A 95 30.10 27.92 -10.53
CA LEU A 95 28.85 28.31 -9.89
C LEU A 95 28.96 28.31 -8.37
N LYS A 96 29.63 27.33 -7.78
CA LYS A 96 29.89 27.31 -6.34
C LYS A 96 30.61 28.58 -5.85
N ILE A 97 31.62 29.03 -6.58
CA ILE A 97 32.38 30.25 -6.24
C ILE A 97 31.50 31.49 -6.41
N VAL A 98 30.84 31.60 -7.57
CA VAL A 98 29.99 32.75 -7.92
C VAL A 98 28.79 32.90 -6.98
N LEU A 99 28.17 31.80 -6.57
CA LEU A 99 27.02 31.77 -5.67
C LEU A 99 27.42 31.84 -4.19
N GLY A 100 28.72 31.85 -3.87
CA GLY A 100 29.21 31.92 -2.49
C GLY A 100 28.81 30.73 -1.61
N LEU A 101 28.57 29.56 -2.22
CA LEU A 101 28.09 28.38 -1.50
C LEU A 101 29.22 27.69 -0.74
N ASN A 102 28.94 27.34 0.51
CA ASN A 102 29.87 26.55 1.34
C ASN A 102 29.90 25.09 0.87
N ASP A 103 31.08 24.46 0.95
CA ASP A 103 31.34 23.05 0.66
C ASP A 103 30.28 22.12 1.27
N ARG A 104 29.89 22.37 2.53
CA ARG A 104 28.87 21.56 3.23
C ARG A 104 27.50 21.60 2.56
N ILE A 105 27.08 22.79 2.10
CA ILE A 105 25.77 22.97 1.46
C ILE A 105 25.80 22.32 0.08
N VAL A 106 26.89 22.50 -0.66
CA VAL A 106 27.09 21.88 -1.98
C VAL A 106 27.08 20.36 -1.87
N GLU A 107 27.78 19.78 -0.90
CA GLU A 107 27.81 18.33 -0.66
C GLU A 107 26.43 17.78 -0.32
N GLN A 108 25.66 18.48 0.54
CA GLN A 108 24.28 18.11 0.85
C GLN A 108 23.35 18.15 -0.38
N ILE A 109 23.43 19.22 -1.18
CA ILE A 109 22.64 19.33 -2.42
C ILE A 109 23.03 18.22 -3.38
N HIS A 110 24.34 17.96 -3.51
CA HIS A 110 24.84 16.90 -4.38
C HIS A 110 24.33 15.53 -3.95
N GLU A 111 24.42 15.19 -2.67
CA GLU A 111 23.86 13.94 -2.13
C GLU A 111 22.35 13.83 -2.39
N GLN A 112 21.58 14.90 -2.17
CA GLN A 112 20.14 14.90 -2.37
C GLN A 112 19.74 14.71 -3.84
N VAL A 113 20.36 15.46 -4.76
CA VAL A 113 20.07 15.37 -6.19
C VAL A 113 20.46 14.01 -6.75
N VAL A 114 21.65 13.53 -6.40
CA VAL A 114 22.14 12.21 -6.81
C VAL A 114 21.25 11.09 -6.27
N GLN A 115 20.82 11.17 -5.01
CA GLN A 115 19.87 10.22 -4.43
C GLN A 115 18.52 10.26 -5.16
N SER A 116 18.01 11.43 -5.53
CA SER A 116 16.75 11.58 -6.27
C SER A 116 16.81 10.89 -7.63
N ILE A 117 17.87 11.12 -8.41
CA ILE A 117 18.03 10.56 -9.76
C ILE A 117 18.20 9.04 -9.71
N TYR A 118 18.97 8.55 -8.74
CA TYR A 118 19.10 7.12 -8.51
C TYR A 118 17.77 6.50 -8.06
N ASN A 119 17.01 7.20 -7.21
CA ASN A 119 15.68 6.77 -6.75
C ASN A 119 14.70 6.63 -7.92
N GLU A 120 14.65 7.61 -8.83
CA GLU A 120 13.81 7.57 -10.03
C GLU A 120 14.24 6.43 -10.97
N SER A 121 15.54 6.28 -11.21
CA SER A 121 16.07 5.22 -12.08
C SER A 121 15.80 3.82 -11.52
N VAL A 122 15.86 3.64 -10.21
CA VAL A 122 15.49 2.38 -9.54
C VAL A 122 13.98 2.12 -9.64
N ALA A 123 13.16 3.17 -9.47
CA ALA A 123 11.71 3.04 -9.60
C ALA A 123 11.30 2.60 -11.02
N GLU A 124 11.97 3.14 -12.05
CA GLU A 124 11.78 2.75 -13.45
C GLU A 124 12.19 1.29 -13.69
N ALA A 125 13.37 0.90 -13.20
CA ALA A 125 13.90 -0.46 -13.37
C ALA A 125 13.12 -1.54 -12.60
N ILE A 126 12.31 -1.17 -11.59
CA ILE A 126 11.49 -2.11 -10.82
C ILE A 126 10.01 -2.03 -11.24
N ALA A 127 9.66 -1.14 -12.18
CA ALA A 127 8.26 -0.85 -12.52
C ALA A 127 7.49 -2.06 -13.07
N ASP A 128 8.18 -3.03 -13.68
CA ASP A 128 7.60 -4.26 -14.20
C ASP A 128 7.73 -5.47 -13.24
N GLY A 129 8.30 -5.24 -12.05
CA GLY A 129 8.52 -6.26 -11.02
C GLY A 129 9.65 -7.25 -11.33
N ARG A 130 10.47 -6.99 -12.34
CA ARG A 130 11.57 -7.86 -12.74
C ARG A 130 12.82 -7.01 -12.95
N LEU A 131 13.89 -7.36 -12.26
CA LEU A 131 15.19 -6.78 -12.55
C LEU A 131 15.96 -7.73 -13.47
N ASP A 132 16.10 -7.36 -14.73
CA ASP A 132 16.90 -8.13 -15.67
C ASP A 132 18.42 -7.88 -15.49
N ALA A 133 19.24 -8.61 -16.26
CA ALA A 133 20.69 -8.47 -16.16
C ALA A 133 21.19 -7.12 -16.70
N GLU A 134 20.53 -6.56 -17.71
CA GLU A 134 20.92 -5.29 -18.33
C GLU A 134 20.59 -4.12 -17.40
N GLU A 135 19.43 -4.14 -16.74
CA GLU A 135 18.99 -3.18 -15.73
C GLU A 135 19.86 -3.24 -14.48
N ARG A 136 20.26 -4.45 -14.05
CA ARG A 136 21.20 -4.60 -12.95
C ARG A 136 22.55 -3.98 -13.28
N GLU A 137 23.10 -4.26 -14.47
CA GLU A 137 24.33 -3.63 -14.93
C GLU A 137 24.19 -2.11 -15.07
N PHE A 138 23.03 -1.64 -15.54
CA PHE A 138 22.73 -0.21 -15.67
C PHE A 138 22.73 0.48 -14.30
N LEU A 139 22.03 -0.09 -13.30
CA LEU A 139 22.01 0.45 -11.94
C LEU A 139 23.40 0.42 -11.29
N GLU A 140 24.19 -0.63 -11.51
CA GLU A 140 25.57 -0.70 -11.03
C GLU A 140 26.48 0.36 -11.68
N LYS A 141 26.35 0.59 -12.99
CA LYS A 141 27.08 1.64 -13.71
C LYS A 141 26.65 3.01 -13.18
N LEU A 142 25.35 3.25 -13.08
CA LEU A 142 24.78 4.48 -12.56
C LEU A 142 25.27 4.77 -11.13
N GLN A 143 25.29 3.76 -10.25
CA GLN A 143 25.81 3.90 -8.90
C GLN A 143 27.29 4.35 -8.90
N ARG A 144 28.11 3.78 -9.79
CA ARG A 144 29.53 4.11 -9.93
C ARG A 144 29.73 5.52 -10.47
N ASP A 145 28.98 5.89 -11.51
CA ASP A 145 29.07 7.18 -12.18
C ASP A 145 28.63 8.31 -11.22
N LEU A 146 27.60 8.06 -10.42
CA LEU A 146 27.10 8.96 -9.39
C LEU A 146 27.91 8.94 -8.08
N ARG A 147 28.88 8.02 -7.95
CA ARG A 147 29.71 7.82 -6.75
C ARG A 147 28.89 7.63 -5.46
N LEU A 148 27.75 6.97 -5.57
CA LEU A 148 26.87 6.67 -4.44
C LEU A 148 27.46 5.60 -3.53
N SER A 149 27.31 5.79 -2.21
CA SER A 149 27.68 4.75 -1.25
C SER A 149 26.78 3.52 -1.43
N ASN A 150 27.35 2.34 -1.20
CA ASN A 150 26.63 1.08 -1.33
C ASN A 150 25.43 1.01 -0.36
N GLU A 151 25.60 1.51 0.86
CA GLU A 151 24.53 1.57 1.86
C GLU A 151 23.32 2.38 1.39
N ILE A 152 23.54 3.54 0.78
CA ILE A 152 22.43 4.38 0.29
C ILE A 152 21.76 3.74 -0.92
N ALA A 153 22.55 3.21 -1.86
CA ALA A 153 22.04 2.54 -3.05
C ALA A 153 21.18 1.31 -2.68
N GLN A 154 21.66 0.48 -1.76
CA GLN A 154 20.93 -0.69 -1.26
C GLN A 154 19.64 -0.29 -0.54
N ARG A 155 19.69 0.75 0.31
CA ARG A 155 18.49 1.23 1.02
C ARG A 155 17.40 1.73 0.06
N ILE A 156 17.79 2.47 -1.00
CA ILE A 156 16.85 2.94 -2.03
C ILE A 156 16.25 1.75 -2.79
N TYR A 157 17.09 0.77 -3.15
CA TYR A 157 16.65 -0.45 -3.81
C TYR A 157 15.63 -1.24 -2.99
N GLU A 158 15.97 -1.56 -1.74
CA GLU A 158 15.10 -2.31 -0.82
C GLU A 158 13.77 -1.60 -0.57
N HIS A 159 13.79 -0.26 -0.47
CA HIS A 159 12.57 0.53 -0.31
C HIS A 159 11.62 0.36 -1.50
N HIS A 160 12.12 0.50 -2.73
CA HIS A 160 11.29 0.38 -3.94
C HIS A 160 10.83 -1.04 -4.20
N ALA A 161 11.73 -2.01 -4.07
CA ALA A 161 11.38 -3.42 -4.22
C ALA A 161 10.33 -3.85 -3.18
N GLY A 162 10.49 -3.46 -1.91
CA GLY A 162 9.51 -3.72 -0.86
C GLY A 162 8.16 -3.07 -1.13
N LYS A 163 8.15 -1.81 -1.59
CA LYS A 163 6.92 -1.09 -1.95
C LYS A 163 6.20 -1.74 -3.13
N TYR A 164 6.93 -2.16 -4.17
CA TYR A 164 6.36 -2.88 -5.30
C TYR A 164 5.72 -4.20 -4.87
N LEU A 165 6.45 -4.99 -4.07
CA LEU A 165 5.94 -6.25 -3.51
C LEU A 165 4.69 -6.04 -2.66
N GLN A 166 4.63 -4.97 -1.87
CA GLN A 166 3.44 -4.63 -1.08
C GLN A 166 2.24 -4.29 -1.99
N LEU A 167 2.44 -3.49 -3.04
CA LEU A 167 1.37 -3.16 -3.98
C LEU A 167 0.87 -4.39 -4.73
N PHE A 168 1.78 -5.25 -5.19
CA PHE A 168 1.42 -6.51 -5.82
C PHE A 168 0.65 -7.41 -4.84
N PHE A 169 1.11 -7.50 -3.60
CA PHE A 169 0.42 -8.25 -2.55
C PHE A 169 -1.00 -7.72 -2.32
N GLU A 170 -1.17 -6.41 -2.12
CA GLU A 170 -2.49 -5.79 -1.90
C GLU A 170 -3.44 -6.04 -3.07
N SER A 171 -2.92 -6.05 -4.30
CA SER A 171 -3.70 -6.40 -5.49
C SER A 171 -4.04 -7.90 -5.57
N ALA A 172 -3.07 -8.78 -5.28
CA ALA A 172 -3.24 -10.23 -5.38
C ALA A 172 -4.18 -10.78 -4.31
N VAL A 173 -4.28 -10.14 -3.14
CA VAL A 173 -5.18 -10.55 -2.06
C VAL A 173 -6.48 -9.74 -2.01
N GLN A 174 -6.75 -8.90 -3.01
CA GLN A 174 -7.91 -8.03 -3.06
C GLN A 174 -9.24 -8.80 -3.00
N ASP A 175 -9.27 -9.99 -3.60
CA ASP A 175 -10.43 -10.89 -3.58
C ASP A 175 -10.42 -11.85 -2.38
N GLU A 176 -9.51 -11.65 -1.42
CA GLU A 176 -9.24 -12.53 -0.29
C GLU A 176 -8.92 -13.97 -0.72
N ARG A 177 -8.36 -14.16 -1.92
CA ARG A 177 -7.85 -15.43 -2.39
C ARG A 177 -6.36 -15.29 -2.68
N LEU A 178 -5.72 -16.44 -2.76
CA LEU A 178 -4.36 -16.55 -3.27
C LEU A 178 -4.32 -17.77 -4.17
N SER A 179 -4.37 -17.52 -5.47
CA SER A 179 -4.26 -18.54 -6.48
C SER A 179 -2.81 -19.05 -6.58
N PRO A 180 -2.60 -20.28 -7.10
CA PRO A 180 -1.26 -20.78 -7.37
C PRO A 180 -0.48 -19.94 -8.38
N GLU A 181 -1.18 -19.25 -9.28
CA GLU A 181 -0.58 -18.36 -10.29
C GLU A 181 -0.04 -17.10 -9.62
N GLU A 182 -0.82 -16.44 -8.76
CA GLU A 182 -0.39 -15.28 -7.96
C GLU A 182 0.73 -15.65 -6.98
N GLU A 183 0.66 -16.81 -6.34
CA GLU A 183 1.73 -17.31 -5.46
C GLU A 183 3.03 -17.54 -6.25
N GLN A 184 2.94 -18.04 -7.49
CA GLN A 184 4.10 -18.21 -8.37
C GLN A 184 4.68 -16.88 -8.82
N GLU A 185 3.83 -15.92 -9.20
CA GLU A 185 4.26 -14.58 -9.60
C GLU A 185 4.93 -13.83 -8.45
N LEU A 186 4.34 -13.86 -7.25
CA LEU A 186 4.94 -13.27 -6.06
C LEU A 186 6.35 -13.85 -5.82
N ASN A 187 6.47 -15.18 -5.84
CA ASN A 187 7.75 -15.87 -5.67
C ASN A 187 8.75 -15.56 -6.80
N ALA A 188 8.27 -15.30 -8.01
CA ALA A 188 9.12 -14.93 -9.15
C ALA A 188 9.66 -13.50 -8.99
N ILE A 189 8.82 -12.55 -8.57
CA ILE A 189 9.20 -11.16 -8.28
C ILE A 189 10.25 -11.15 -7.16
N THR A 190 10.00 -11.83 -6.03
CA THR A 190 10.95 -11.94 -4.91
C THR A 190 12.31 -12.49 -5.37
N ARG A 191 12.30 -13.53 -6.22
CA ARG A 191 13.54 -14.11 -6.77
C ARG A 191 14.25 -13.17 -7.75
N SER A 192 13.51 -12.45 -8.58
CA SER A 192 14.09 -11.53 -9.57
C SER A 192 14.71 -10.32 -8.89
N LEU A 193 14.02 -9.75 -7.90
CA LEU A 193 14.49 -8.59 -7.15
C LEU A 193 15.54 -8.96 -6.09
N GLY A 194 15.65 -10.25 -5.73
CA GLY A 194 16.62 -10.70 -4.73
C GLY A 194 16.39 -10.07 -3.35
N VAL A 195 15.16 -9.64 -3.08
CA VAL A 195 14.73 -9.09 -1.78
C VAL A 195 14.00 -10.18 -1.04
N ASP A 196 14.45 -10.51 0.16
CA ASP A 196 13.69 -11.41 1.02
C ASP A 196 12.43 -10.71 1.51
N LEU A 197 11.28 -11.30 1.23
CA LEU A 197 10.04 -10.95 1.91
C LEU A 197 10.24 -11.32 3.38
N ASN A 198 10.50 -10.32 4.23
CA ASN A 198 10.48 -10.52 5.67
C ASN A 198 9.02 -10.63 6.12
N ILE A 199 8.38 -11.77 5.81
CA ILE A 199 6.99 -12.04 6.11
C ILE A 199 6.89 -12.25 7.61
N ASP A 200 6.22 -11.33 8.30
CA ASP A 200 5.89 -11.51 9.70
C ASP A 200 4.85 -12.64 9.88
N GLN A 201 4.74 -13.18 11.08
CA GLN A 201 3.87 -14.32 11.36
C GLN A 201 2.38 -14.03 11.06
N ASN A 202 1.94 -12.78 11.19
CA ASN A 202 0.56 -12.42 10.92
C ASN A 202 0.28 -12.45 9.41
N THR A 203 1.13 -11.82 8.60
CA THR A 203 1.01 -11.86 7.13
C THR A 203 1.07 -13.29 6.60
N TYR A 204 1.94 -14.14 7.15
CA TYR A 204 1.99 -15.56 6.77
C TYR A 204 0.69 -16.31 7.09
N SER A 205 0.06 -16.00 8.23
CA SER A 205 -1.21 -16.62 8.63
C SER A 205 -2.36 -16.19 7.71
N VAL A 206 -2.39 -14.91 7.31
CA VAL A 206 -3.37 -14.38 6.35
C VAL A 206 -3.19 -15.02 4.97
N LEU A 207 -1.95 -15.16 4.50
CA LEU A 207 -1.66 -15.82 3.22
C LEU A 207 -2.11 -17.29 3.19
N ASN A 208 -1.81 -18.06 4.24
CA ASN A 208 -2.26 -19.45 4.34
C ASN A 208 -3.78 -19.55 4.35
N LYS A 209 -4.46 -18.60 4.99
CA LYS A 209 -5.91 -18.51 5.03
C LYS A 209 -6.50 -18.28 3.63
N TYR A 210 -6.00 -17.30 2.88
CA TYR A 210 -6.47 -17.03 1.51
C TYR A 210 -6.16 -18.16 0.53
N ARG A 211 -5.00 -18.80 0.68
CA ARG A 211 -4.66 -20.02 -0.05
C ARG A 211 -5.64 -21.15 0.25
N LEU A 212 -6.00 -21.35 1.52
CA LEU A 212 -6.99 -22.35 1.92
C LEU A 212 -8.34 -22.07 1.25
N TYR A 213 -8.80 -20.83 1.23
CA TYR A 213 -10.05 -20.46 0.57
C TYR A 213 -10.05 -20.77 -0.93
N TRP A 214 -8.97 -20.43 -1.63
CA TRP A 214 -8.85 -20.74 -3.05
C TRP A 214 -8.88 -22.25 -3.31
N ILE A 215 -8.19 -23.05 -2.48
CA ILE A 215 -8.22 -24.53 -2.55
C ILE A 215 -9.63 -25.04 -2.29
N ILE A 216 -10.34 -24.47 -1.31
CA ILE A 216 -11.72 -24.83 -1.02
C ILE A 216 -12.61 -24.53 -2.20
N GLU A 217 -12.38 -23.49 -3.00
CA GLU A 217 -13.25 -23.13 -4.13
C GLU A 217 -12.92 -23.87 -5.43
N ASN A 218 -11.64 -24.14 -5.69
CA ASN A 218 -11.15 -24.66 -6.98
C ASN A 218 -10.57 -26.09 -6.88
N GLY A 219 -10.17 -26.52 -5.68
CA GLY A 219 -9.51 -27.81 -5.43
C GLY A 219 -10.50 -28.97 -5.24
N ARG A 220 -10.04 -30.09 -4.66
CA ARG A 220 -10.94 -31.16 -4.18
C ARG A 220 -11.22 -30.94 -2.70
N LEU A 221 -12.50 -30.93 -2.33
CA LEU A 221 -12.88 -30.79 -0.92
C LEU A 221 -12.41 -32.00 -0.11
N PRO A 222 -11.84 -31.79 1.10
CA PRO A 222 -11.48 -32.89 1.98
C PRO A 222 -12.75 -33.63 2.41
N GLU A 223 -12.75 -34.95 2.24
CA GLU A 223 -13.88 -35.81 2.62
C GLU A 223 -13.62 -36.39 4.02
N LEU A 224 -14.55 -36.17 4.96
CA LEU A 224 -14.53 -36.77 6.29
C LEU A 224 -15.27 -38.12 6.25
N HIS A 225 -14.51 -39.20 6.40
CA HIS A 225 -15.06 -40.57 6.33
C HIS A 225 -15.52 -41.14 7.68
N ASN A 226 -14.99 -40.61 8.79
CA ASN A 226 -15.30 -41.07 10.16
C ASN A 226 -16.09 -40.00 10.92
N VAL A 227 -17.33 -39.76 10.52
CA VAL A 227 -18.26 -38.86 11.22
C VAL A 227 -19.40 -39.65 11.86
N PRO A 228 -19.86 -39.27 13.07
CA PRO A 228 -21.01 -39.90 13.72
C PRO A 228 -22.33 -39.39 13.11
N LEU A 229 -22.43 -39.45 11.78
CA LEU A 229 -23.58 -39.05 10.98
C LEU A 229 -23.93 -40.18 10.02
N GLU A 230 -25.22 -40.55 9.95
CA GLU A 230 -25.71 -41.50 8.96
C GLU A 230 -25.73 -40.84 7.58
N LEU A 231 -24.71 -41.16 6.76
CA LEU A 231 -24.58 -40.68 5.39
C LEU A 231 -25.30 -41.60 4.41
N ALA A 232 -26.13 -41.03 3.54
CA ALA A 232 -26.76 -41.76 2.45
C ALA A 232 -25.76 -42.11 1.34
N ALA A 233 -26.14 -43.02 0.43
CA ALA A 233 -25.28 -43.39 -0.71
C ALA A 233 -24.91 -42.15 -1.55
N GLY A 234 -23.61 -41.91 -1.71
CA GLY A 234 -23.06 -40.75 -2.42
C GLY A 234 -23.10 -39.42 -1.65
N GLU A 235 -23.52 -39.42 -0.39
CA GLU A 235 -23.41 -38.28 0.52
C GLU A 235 -21.99 -38.22 1.11
N ARG A 236 -21.37 -37.05 1.07
CA ARG A 236 -20.00 -36.82 1.52
C ARG A 236 -19.99 -35.66 2.50
N CYS A 237 -19.38 -35.87 3.65
CA CYS A 237 -19.19 -34.83 4.66
C CYS A 237 -17.86 -34.11 4.42
N TYR A 238 -17.88 -32.78 4.47
CA TYR A 238 -16.70 -31.95 4.22
C TYR A 238 -16.15 -31.30 5.50
N LEU A 239 -17.03 -31.00 6.47
CA LEU A 239 -16.64 -30.31 7.70
C LEU A 239 -17.55 -30.75 8.86
N SER A 240 -16.95 -30.83 10.05
CA SER A 240 -17.63 -30.98 11.33
C SER A 240 -17.11 -29.92 12.29
N VAL A 241 -18.00 -29.10 12.85
CA VAL A 241 -17.62 -28.01 13.76
C VAL A 241 -18.66 -27.85 14.86
N GLU A 242 -18.21 -27.52 16.07
CA GLU A 242 -19.10 -27.21 17.18
C GLU A 242 -19.75 -25.84 17.00
N VAL A 243 -21.07 -25.78 17.17
CA VAL A 243 -21.87 -24.58 17.02
C VAL A 243 -22.98 -24.51 18.06
N ASP A 244 -23.32 -23.29 18.45
CA ASP A 244 -24.55 -22.97 19.17
C ASP A 244 -25.57 -22.48 18.16
N TRP A 245 -26.78 -23.04 18.10
CA TRP A 245 -27.80 -22.54 17.17
C TRP A 245 -29.01 -21.92 17.84
N TYR A 246 -29.47 -20.85 17.21
CA TYR A 246 -30.54 -19.97 17.67
C TYR A 246 -31.58 -19.81 16.56
N GLU A 247 -32.83 -19.55 16.90
CA GLU A 247 -33.90 -19.25 15.94
C GLU A 247 -34.68 -17.99 16.36
N ARG A 248 -35.25 -17.30 15.38
CA ARG A 248 -36.13 -16.14 15.58
C ARG A 248 -37.53 -16.42 15.06
N GLU A 249 -38.56 -15.87 15.73
CA GLU A 249 -39.94 -15.97 15.26
C GLU A 249 -40.16 -15.27 13.90
N ARG A 250 -40.89 -15.94 12.99
CA ARG A 250 -41.07 -15.60 11.57
C ARG A 250 -41.55 -14.17 11.24
N GLN A 251 -42.11 -13.41 12.19
CA GLN A 251 -42.85 -12.18 11.89
C GLN A 251 -41.99 -11.04 11.31
N ALA A 252 -40.69 -11.00 11.57
CA ALA A 252 -39.82 -9.92 11.07
C ALA A 252 -39.24 -10.15 9.66
N LEU A 253 -39.44 -11.32 9.04
CA LEU A 253 -38.81 -11.62 7.75
C LEU A 253 -39.54 -10.99 6.56
N VAL A 254 -40.87 -10.81 6.64
CA VAL A 254 -41.71 -10.36 5.50
C VAL A 254 -41.50 -8.88 5.15
N GLU A 255 -41.19 -8.02 6.12
CA GLU A 255 -41.08 -6.57 5.90
C GLU A 255 -39.71 -6.14 5.32
N ARG A 256 -38.67 -6.98 5.42
CA ARG A 256 -37.30 -6.69 4.93
C ARG A 256 -36.93 -7.38 3.61
N ILE A 257 -37.88 -7.98 2.89
CA ILE A 257 -37.71 -8.57 1.54
C ILE A 257 -37.87 -7.50 0.44
N GLY A 258 -37.99 -6.22 0.80
CA GLY A 258 -37.93 -5.12 -0.15
C GLY A 258 -36.48 -4.85 -0.58
N ASN A 259 -36.13 -5.26 -1.80
CA ASN A 259 -34.85 -4.99 -2.51
C ASN A 259 -33.64 -5.87 -2.18
N ILE A 260 -33.82 -7.17 -1.88
CA ILE A 260 -32.68 -8.09 -1.85
C ILE A 260 -32.35 -8.52 -3.29
N ARG A 261 -31.22 -8.04 -3.82
CA ARG A 261 -30.63 -8.57 -5.05
C ARG A 261 -30.26 -10.03 -4.80
N PHE A 262 -30.86 -10.93 -5.57
CA PHE A 262 -30.60 -12.36 -5.53
C PHE A 262 -29.10 -12.65 -5.58
N PHE A 263 -28.54 -13.23 -4.51
CA PHE A 263 -27.16 -13.69 -4.46
C PHE A 263 -27.05 -14.96 -5.30
N LYS A 264 -26.66 -14.80 -6.57
CA LYS A 264 -25.93 -15.84 -7.29
C LYS A 264 -24.52 -15.88 -6.70
N ALA A 265 -24.32 -16.74 -5.70
CA ALA A 265 -23.05 -17.38 -5.33
C ALA A 265 -21.75 -16.56 -5.54
N ASN A 266 -21.72 -15.29 -5.11
CA ASN A 266 -20.47 -14.55 -4.97
C ASN A 266 -20.23 -14.40 -3.47
N TYR A 267 -19.18 -15.05 -2.98
CA TYR A 267 -18.66 -14.91 -1.63
C TYR A 267 -18.58 -13.42 -1.25
N GLN A 268 -19.19 -13.03 -0.13
CA GLN A 268 -18.85 -11.76 0.52
C GLN A 268 -17.83 -12.06 1.63
N PRO A 269 -16.67 -11.39 1.60
CA PRO A 269 -15.77 -11.32 2.73
C PRO A 269 -16.49 -11.11 4.06
N LEU A 270 -16.01 -11.80 5.11
CA LEU A 270 -16.37 -11.45 6.49
C LEU A 270 -15.76 -10.09 6.91
N GLN A 271 -14.75 -9.62 6.18
CA GLN A 271 -14.11 -8.34 6.40
C GLN A 271 -15.05 -7.20 5.99
N GLY A 272 -15.41 -6.32 6.95
CA GLY A 272 -16.38 -5.24 6.75
C GLY A 272 -17.81 -5.55 7.19
N VAL A 273 -18.07 -6.75 7.74
CA VAL A 273 -19.33 -7.05 8.42
C VAL A 273 -19.33 -6.38 9.79
N GLU A 274 -19.94 -5.19 9.87
CA GLU A 274 -20.17 -4.45 11.14
C GLU A 274 -21.49 -4.81 11.82
N GLU A 275 -22.40 -5.51 11.12
CA GLU A 275 -23.66 -5.92 11.70
C GLU A 275 -23.41 -7.01 12.75
N GLN A 276 -23.83 -6.75 13.99
CA GLN A 276 -24.02 -7.79 15.00
C GLN A 276 -25.50 -8.18 15.01
N PRO A 277 -25.82 -9.47 15.16
CA PRO A 277 -27.21 -9.86 15.35
C PRO A 277 -27.69 -9.26 16.68
N ILE A 278 -28.87 -8.65 16.68
CA ILE A 278 -29.51 -8.20 17.91
C ILE A 278 -29.96 -9.46 18.66
N LEU A 279 -29.09 -10.00 19.52
CA LEU A 279 -29.28 -11.27 20.24
C LEU A 279 -30.56 -11.32 21.09
N ASP A 280 -31.14 -10.16 21.45
CA ASP A 280 -32.42 -10.07 22.18
C ASP A 280 -33.62 -10.65 21.41
N GLU A 281 -33.50 -10.84 20.09
CA GLU A 281 -34.54 -11.45 19.25
C GLU A 281 -34.33 -12.95 18.98
N TRP A 282 -33.23 -13.54 19.48
CA TRP A 282 -32.83 -14.90 19.16
C TRP A 282 -33.05 -15.85 20.34
N GLN A 283 -33.80 -16.92 20.12
CA GLN A 283 -34.01 -17.97 21.12
C GLN A 283 -32.95 -19.05 20.94
N ALA A 284 -32.16 -19.31 21.99
CA ALA A 284 -31.20 -20.41 22.00
C ALA A 284 -31.95 -21.75 21.96
N ILE A 285 -31.68 -22.55 20.92
CA ILE A 285 -32.32 -23.86 20.78
C ILE A 285 -31.44 -24.92 21.42
N ASP A 286 -30.18 -25.02 20.99
CA ASP A 286 -29.29 -26.11 21.41
C ASP A 286 -27.83 -25.82 21.06
N ARG A 287 -26.94 -26.61 21.67
CA ARG A 287 -25.51 -26.65 21.36
C ARG A 287 -25.13 -28.04 20.86
N GLY A 288 -24.33 -28.08 19.81
CA GLY A 288 -23.89 -29.35 19.25
C GLY A 288 -22.92 -29.23 18.09
N VAL A 289 -22.94 -30.21 17.19
CA VAL A 289 -22.05 -30.26 16.03
C VAL A 289 -22.85 -30.02 14.76
N ALA A 290 -22.39 -29.07 13.95
CA ALA A 290 -22.83 -28.88 12.58
C ALA A 290 -21.95 -29.68 11.63
N TYR A 291 -22.57 -30.53 10.82
CA TYR A 291 -21.95 -31.27 9.75
C TYR A 291 -22.37 -30.68 8.41
N LEU A 292 -21.40 -30.24 7.62
CA LEU A 292 -21.64 -29.80 6.26
C LEU A 292 -21.39 -30.97 5.29
N THR A 293 -22.37 -31.27 4.46
CA THR A 293 -22.28 -32.31 3.42
C THR A 293 -22.54 -31.73 2.04
N ASN A 294 -22.36 -32.53 0.99
CA ASN A 294 -22.75 -32.18 -0.38
C ASN A 294 -24.28 -32.15 -0.63
N ARG A 295 -25.12 -32.38 0.39
CA ARG A 295 -26.59 -32.40 0.26
C ARG A 295 -27.30 -31.53 1.29
N ARG A 296 -26.83 -31.53 2.54
CA ARG A 296 -27.46 -30.84 3.67
C ARG A 296 -26.43 -30.31 4.67
N VAL A 297 -26.88 -29.35 5.48
CA VAL A 297 -26.29 -29.01 6.77
C VAL A 297 -27.04 -29.81 7.83
N ALA A 298 -26.37 -30.73 8.52
CA ALA A 298 -26.94 -31.55 9.57
C ALA A 298 -26.49 -31.03 10.94
N LEU A 299 -27.44 -30.55 11.74
CA LEU A 299 -27.24 -30.08 13.10
C LEU A 299 -27.55 -31.23 14.06
N ARG A 300 -26.61 -31.59 14.92
CA ARG A 300 -26.75 -32.67 15.92
C ARG A 300 -26.45 -32.12 17.30
N GLY A 301 -27.52 -31.87 18.05
CA GLY A 301 -27.50 -31.17 19.34
C GLY A 301 -27.65 -32.12 20.50
N SER A 302 -27.54 -31.58 21.70
CA SER A 302 -27.73 -32.34 22.93
C SER A 302 -29.20 -32.72 23.16
N THR A 303 -30.11 -31.90 22.63
CA THR A 303 -31.56 -31.97 22.83
C THR A 303 -32.34 -32.18 21.52
N THR A 304 -31.84 -31.62 20.42
CA THR A 304 -32.51 -31.54 19.12
C THR A 304 -31.57 -31.94 17.99
N SER A 305 -32.14 -32.44 16.88
CA SER A 305 -31.39 -32.74 15.67
C SER A 305 -32.19 -32.22 14.47
N GLU A 306 -31.52 -31.48 13.60
CA GLU A 306 -32.15 -30.85 12.45
C GLU A 306 -31.32 -31.09 11.19
N ASP A 307 -31.98 -31.26 10.04
CA ASP A 307 -31.35 -31.39 8.74
C ASP A 307 -31.89 -30.34 7.77
N ILE A 308 -30.99 -29.51 7.25
CA ILE A 308 -31.29 -28.43 6.32
C ILE A 308 -30.74 -28.80 4.95
N ASP A 309 -31.62 -29.13 4.01
CA ASP A 309 -31.24 -29.39 2.62
C ASP A 309 -30.65 -28.13 1.98
N LEU A 310 -29.50 -28.26 1.32
CA LEU A 310 -28.82 -27.16 0.66
C LEU A 310 -29.68 -26.52 -0.44
N GLN A 311 -30.56 -27.28 -1.10
CA GLN A 311 -31.50 -26.75 -2.10
C GLN A 311 -32.59 -25.84 -1.51
N ARG A 312 -32.80 -25.88 -0.19
CA ARG A 312 -33.78 -25.03 0.51
C ARG A 312 -33.18 -23.71 0.96
N ILE A 313 -31.85 -23.57 0.97
CA ILE A 313 -31.17 -22.36 1.39
C ILE A 313 -31.37 -21.29 0.31
N LEU A 314 -31.95 -20.16 0.69
CA LEU A 314 -32.16 -18.99 -0.17
C LEU A 314 -31.02 -18.00 -0.08
N ASP A 315 -30.53 -17.77 1.15
CA ASP A 315 -29.53 -16.76 1.44
C ASP A 315 -28.76 -17.16 2.71
N VAL A 316 -27.54 -16.65 2.83
CA VAL A 316 -26.64 -16.92 3.95
C VAL A 316 -26.01 -15.61 4.38
N ARG A 317 -26.23 -15.19 5.62
CA ARG A 317 -25.70 -13.93 6.16
C ARG A 317 -24.59 -14.17 7.16
N PRO A 318 -23.35 -13.80 6.82
CA PRO A 318 -22.24 -13.88 7.76
C PRO A 318 -22.31 -12.79 8.82
N TYR A 319 -21.90 -13.13 10.04
CA TYR A 319 -21.70 -12.26 11.19
C TYR A 319 -20.32 -12.54 11.80
N GLN A 320 -19.76 -11.60 12.58
CA GLN A 320 -18.43 -11.79 13.18
C GLN A 320 -18.29 -13.06 14.04
N GLN A 321 -19.38 -13.51 14.66
CA GLN A 321 -19.41 -14.66 15.57
C GLN A 321 -20.38 -15.76 15.10
N GLY A 322 -20.88 -15.68 13.87
CA GLY A 322 -21.88 -16.63 13.41
C GLY A 322 -22.39 -16.46 12.00
N LEU A 323 -23.40 -17.25 11.66
CA LEU A 323 -23.94 -17.39 10.32
C LEU A 323 -25.46 -17.60 10.39
N GLU A 324 -26.25 -16.70 9.81
CA GLU A 324 -27.69 -16.90 9.63
C GLU A 324 -27.95 -17.62 8.30
N ILE A 325 -28.63 -18.77 8.35
CA ILE A 325 -29.05 -19.53 7.16
C ILE A 325 -30.53 -19.25 6.92
N ILE A 326 -30.84 -18.58 5.81
CA ILE A 326 -32.22 -18.24 5.45
C ILE A 326 -32.77 -19.30 4.51
N CYS A 327 -33.77 -20.05 4.98
CA CYS A 327 -34.38 -21.14 4.23
C CYS A 327 -35.72 -20.73 3.58
N ARG A 328 -36.02 -21.23 2.38
CA ARG A 328 -37.31 -21.05 1.68
C ARG A 328 -38.48 -21.60 2.46
N THR A 329 -38.26 -22.71 3.16
CA THR A 329 -39.23 -23.46 3.94
C THR A 329 -38.49 -24.04 5.14
N GLY A 330 -39.12 -24.09 6.31
CA GLY A 330 -38.51 -24.56 7.57
C GLY A 330 -37.87 -23.47 8.43
N PRO A 331 -37.11 -23.88 9.46
CA PRO A 331 -36.35 -22.99 10.34
C PRO A 331 -35.28 -22.22 9.58
N SER A 332 -34.99 -21.00 10.04
CA SER A 332 -33.85 -20.21 9.57
C SER A 332 -32.91 -20.00 10.76
N PRO A 333 -32.01 -20.96 11.04
CA PRO A 333 -31.18 -20.89 12.22
C PRO A 333 -30.04 -19.90 12.03
N TYR A 334 -29.65 -19.28 13.13
CA TYR A 334 -28.37 -18.63 13.30
C TYR A 334 -27.41 -19.58 14.01
N LEU A 335 -26.29 -19.89 13.37
CA LEU A 335 -25.22 -20.73 13.90
C LEU A 335 -24.13 -19.83 14.46
N ALA A 336 -23.90 -19.80 15.76
CA ALA A 336 -22.77 -19.16 16.38
C ALA A 336 -21.59 -20.14 16.45
N PHE A 337 -20.39 -19.68 16.09
CA PHE A 337 -19.18 -20.50 16.11
C PHE A 337 -18.14 -19.85 17.00
N GLU A 338 -17.41 -20.64 17.77
CA GLU A 338 -16.23 -20.16 18.50
C GLU A 338 -15.10 -19.81 17.52
N HIS A 339 -14.87 -20.66 16.50
CA HIS A 339 -13.87 -20.49 15.45
C HIS A 339 -14.35 -21.10 14.12
N GLY A 340 -13.81 -20.65 12.98
CA GLY A 340 -14.00 -21.32 11.69
C GLY A 340 -15.30 -21.01 10.94
N VAL A 341 -16.03 -19.95 11.32
CA VAL A 341 -17.21 -19.43 10.57
C VAL A 341 -16.89 -19.25 9.09
N ASP A 342 -15.69 -18.77 8.83
CA ASP A 342 -15.17 -18.37 7.54
C ASP A 342 -14.92 -19.58 6.63
N ILE A 343 -14.26 -20.61 7.15
CA ILE A 343 -14.07 -21.90 6.44
C ILE A 343 -15.43 -22.56 6.17
N PHE A 344 -16.34 -22.56 7.16
CA PHE A 344 -17.69 -23.11 7.00
C PHE A 344 -18.46 -22.38 5.89
N LEU A 345 -18.38 -21.05 5.85
CA LEU A 345 -19.03 -20.21 4.85
C LEU A 345 -18.53 -20.50 3.43
N VAL A 346 -17.19 -20.53 3.24
CA VAL A 346 -16.59 -20.81 1.92
C VAL A 346 -16.98 -22.22 1.44
N LEU A 347 -16.94 -23.21 2.34
CA LEU A 347 -17.36 -24.58 2.01
C LEU A 347 -18.85 -24.68 1.68
N LEU A 348 -19.71 -24.01 2.45
CA LEU A 348 -21.16 -24.00 2.22
C LEU A 348 -21.48 -23.36 0.87
N GLY A 349 -20.87 -22.20 0.57
CA GLY A 349 -21.01 -21.52 -0.71
C GLY A 349 -20.62 -22.41 -1.89
N ARG A 350 -19.50 -23.13 -1.79
CA ARG A 350 -19.11 -24.11 -2.81
C ARG A 350 -20.09 -25.28 -2.91
N ALA A 351 -20.52 -25.86 -1.80
CA ALA A 351 -21.44 -27.00 -1.81
C ALA A 351 -22.78 -26.64 -2.47
N ILE A 352 -23.27 -25.41 -2.27
CA ILE A 352 -24.48 -24.89 -2.94
C ILE A 352 -24.22 -24.68 -4.44
N ARG A 353 -23.05 -24.14 -4.82
CA ARG A 353 -22.68 -23.96 -6.23
C ARG A 353 -22.59 -25.28 -6.99
N ASP A 354 -22.02 -26.31 -6.37
CA ASP A 354 -21.86 -27.64 -6.98
C ASP A 354 -23.21 -28.38 -7.16
N LEU A 355 -24.30 -27.90 -6.54
CA LEU A 355 -25.67 -28.41 -6.72
C LEU A 355 -26.43 -27.74 -7.88
N SER A 356 -25.96 -26.58 -8.33
CA SER A 356 -26.57 -25.76 -9.40
C SER A 356 -26.04 -26.19 -10.76
#